data_AF-A0A0Q7X6M3-F1
#
_entry.id   AF-A0A0Q7X6M3-F1
#
_cell.length_a   1.000
_cell.length_b   1.000
_cell.length_c   1.000
_cell.angle_alpha   90.00
_cell.angle_beta   90.00
_cell.angle_gamma   90.00
#
_symmetry.space_group_name_H-M   'P 1'
#
loop_
_entity.id
_entity.type
_entity.pdbx_description
1 polymer ?
#
loop_
_entity_poly.entity_id
_entity_poly.type
_entity_poly.pdbx_seq_one_letter_code
_entity_poly.pdbx_strand_id
1 'polypeptide(L)'
;MTEFSNADELERFERRWKFIFTCFAVILAGALFEHMLRHPRGEEAVCCYSLGAIAFVACLFSANKLRDSARHEGVIGGLELLGEDLSPGDLDD
;
A
#
# COMPACT_ATOMS: atom_id res chain seq x y z
N MET A 1 -10.18 -3.64 -22.68
CA MET A 1 -11.19 -2.94 -21.85
C MET A 1 -12.28 -3.96 -21.61
N THR A 2 -12.42 -4.52 -20.41
CA THR A 2 -13.44 -5.55 -20.14
C THR A 2 -14.79 -4.84 -20.03
N GLU A 3 -15.64 -5.01 -21.03
CA GLU A 3 -17.07 -4.74 -20.90
C GLU A 3 -17.66 -5.78 -19.95
N PHE A 4 -18.16 -5.34 -18.80
CA PHE A 4 -18.88 -6.21 -17.87
C PHE A 4 -20.29 -6.39 -18.42
N SER A 5 -20.66 -7.64 -18.72
CA SER A 5 -21.89 -7.95 -19.44
C SER A 5 -23.11 -7.95 -18.49
N ASN A 6 -22.88 -7.91 -17.18
CA ASN A 6 -23.94 -8.00 -16.16
C ASN A 6 -23.55 -7.29 -14.84
N ALA A 7 -24.54 -6.73 -14.13
CA ALA A 7 -24.34 -6.05 -12.85
C ALA A 7 -23.72 -6.96 -11.77
N ASP A 8 -24.09 -8.25 -11.78
CA ASP A 8 -23.52 -9.26 -10.89
C ASP A 8 -22.01 -9.49 -11.13
N GLU A 9 -21.53 -9.36 -12.38
CA GLU A 9 -20.11 -9.50 -12.70
C GLU A 9 -19.31 -8.31 -12.19
N LEU A 10 -19.88 -7.11 -12.29
CA LEU A 10 -19.29 -5.90 -11.74
C LEU A 10 -19.19 -5.97 -10.21
N GLU A 11 -20.25 -6.40 -9.52
CA GLU A 11 -20.22 -6.54 -8.06
C GLU A 11 -19.18 -7.57 -7.58
N ARG A 12 -19.07 -8.72 -8.26
CA ARG A 12 -18.05 -9.73 -7.92
C ARG A 12 -16.64 -9.21 -8.18
N PHE A 13 -16.45 -8.49 -9.29
CA PHE A 13 -15.18 -7.86 -9.62
C PHE A 13 -14.79 -6.85 -8.52
N GLU A 14 -15.71 -5.95 -8.18
CA GLU A 14 -15.50 -4.91 -7.18
C GLU A 14 -15.21 -5.52 -5.80
N ARG A 15 -15.98 -6.53 -5.38
CA ARG A 15 -15.76 -7.23 -4.10
C ARG A 15 -14.39 -7.91 -4.07
N ARG A 16 -13.99 -8.56 -5.17
CA ARG A 16 -12.67 -9.22 -5.27
C ARG A 16 -11.54 -8.22 -5.17
N TRP A 17 -11.60 -7.11 -5.88
CA TRP A 17 -10.55 -6.09 -5.84
C TRP A 17 -10.53 -5.30 -4.54
N LYS A 18 -11.68 -5.05 -3.91
CA LYS A 18 -11.76 -4.49 -2.55
C LYS A 18 -11.10 -5.42 -1.54
N PHE A 19 -11.35 -6.73 -1.62
CA PHE A 19 -10.71 -7.71 -0.75
C PHE A 19 -9.19 -7.73 -0.95
N ILE A 20 -8.73 -7.78 -2.20
CA ILE A 20 -7.30 -7.72 -2.55
C ILE A 20 -6.66 -6.45 -1.97
N PHE A 21 -7.27 -5.28 -2.22
CA PHE A 21 -6.80 -4.01 -1.68
C PHE A 21 -6.67 -4.06 -0.15
N THR A 22 -7.70 -4.53 0.56
CA THR A 22 -7.68 -4.61 2.01
C THR A 22 -6.58 -5.53 2.53
N CYS A 23 -6.37 -6.70 1.93
CA CYS A 23 -5.30 -7.61 2.33
C CYS A 23 -3.93 -6.95 2.19
N PHE A 24 -3.65 -6.31 1.05
CA PHE A 24 -2.37 -5.64 0.85
C PHE A 24 -2.21 -4.39 1.71
N ALA A 25 -3.29 -3.65 1.98
CA ALA A 25 -3.26 -2.50 2.88
C ALA A 25 -2.90 -2.92 4.32
N VAL A 26 -3.40 -4.07 4.79
CA VAL A 26 -3.01 -4.63 6.10
C VAL A 26 -1.54 -5.04 6.12
N ILE A 27 -1.04 -5.67 5.06
CA ILE A 27 0.38 -6.05 4.95
C ILE A 27 1.26 -4.80 4.94
N LEU A 28 0.88 -3.78 4.17
CA LEU A 28 1.57 -2.50 4.11
C LEU A 28 1.60 -1.84 5.49
N ALA A 29 0.45 -1.74 6.16
CA ALA A 29 0.36 -1.20 7.52
C ALA A 29 1.26 -1.96 8.50
N GLY A 30 1.29 -3.29 8.42
CA GLY A 30 2.18 -4.13 9.24
C GLY A 30 3.67 -3.88 8.97
N ALA A 31 4.06 -3.78 7.70
CA ALA A 31 5.44 -3.47 7.31
C ALA A 31 5.87 -2.08 7.80
N LEU A 32 4.99 -1.08 7.69
CA LEU A 32 5.23 0.27 8.19
C LEU A 32 5.32 0.32 9.72
N PHE A 33 4.46 -0.42 10.40
CA PHE A 33 4.46 -0.51 11.86
C PHE A 33 5.73 -1.20 12.40
N GLU A 34 6.16 -2.30 11.75
CA GLU A 34 7.42 -2.96 12.09
C GLU A 34 8.60 -2.00 11.87
N HIS A 35 8.61 -1.27 10.76
CA HIS A 35 9.64 -0.27 10.46
C HIS A 35 9.70 0.85 11.52
N MET A 36 8.55 1.34 12.01
CA MET A 36 8.50 2.36 13.07
C MET A 36 8.94 1.84 14.44
N LEU A 37 8.54 0.62 14.82
CA LEU A 37 8.86 0.06 16.15
C LEU A 37 10.29 -0.47 16.26
N ARG A 38 10.76 -1.10 15.20
CA ARG A 38 12.08 -1.70 15.10
C ARG A 38 12.70 -1.11 13.86
N HIS A 39 13.68 -0.21 14.02
CA HIS A 39 14.57 0.14 12.92
C HIS A 39 15.25 -1.17 12.46
N PRO A 40 14.77 -1.81 11.38
CA PRO A 40 15.18 -3.16 11.08
C PRO A 40 16.61 -3.06 10.52
N ARG A 41 17.50 -3.95 10.96
CA ARG A 41 18.92 -3.95 10.56
C ARG A 41 19.24 -5.20 9.74
N GLY A 42 20.04 -5.05 8.69
CA GLY A 42 20.50 -6.17 7.88
C GLY A 42 19.38 -6.82 7.04
N GLU A 43 19.33 -8.15 7.03
CA GLU A 43 18.42 -8.93 6.17
C GLU A 43 16.93 -8.72 6.49
N GLU A 44 16.60 -8.47 7.77
CA GLU A 44 15.22 -8.17 8.20
C GLU A 44 14.68 -6.89 7.57
N ALA A 45 15.56 -5.90 7.38
CA ALA A 45 15.22 -4.63 6.72
C ALA A 45 14.89 -4.84 5.25
N VAL A 46 15.72 -5.63 4.56
CA VAL A 46 15.51 -5.95 3.14
C VAL A 46 14.17 -6.66 2.95
N CYS A 47 13.86 -7.65 3.78
CA CYS A 47 12.57 -8.35 3.74
C CYS A 47 11.38 -7.41 4.04
N CYS A 48 11.48 -6.59 5.08
CA CYS A 48 10.42 -5.63 5.46
C CYS A 48 10.14 -4.61 4.37
N TYR A 49 11.18 -3.98 3.80
CA TYR A 49 11.04 -3.01 2.70
C TYR A 49 10.52 -3.66 1.43
N SER A 50 10.97 -4.88 1.11
CA SER A 50 10.48 -5.61 -0.07
C SER A 50 8.99 -5.92 0.05
N LEU A 51 8.54 -6.40 1.21
CA LEU A 51 7.13 -6.67 1.49
C LEU A 51 6.28 -5.40 1.45
N GLY A 52 6.77 -4.31 2.06
CA GLY A 52 6.13 -3.00 2.01
C GLY A 52 5.98 -2.49 0.58
N ALA A 53 7.03 -2.57 -0.24
CA ALA A 53 7.01 -2.14 -1.64
C ALA A 53 6.01 -2.96 -2.48
N ILE A 54 6.02 -4.29 -2.33
CA ILE A 54 5.06 -5.17 -3.03
C ILE A 54 3.62 -4.85 -2.61
N ALA A 55 3.38 -4.65 -1.31
CA ALA A 55 2.06 -4.32 -0.79
C ALA A 55 1.57 -2.96 -1.30
N PHE A 56 2.44 -1.95 -1.34
CA PHE A 56 2.17 -0.64 -1.90
C PHE A 56 1.78 -0.71 -3.38
N VAL A 57 2.57 -1.39 -4.21
CA VAL A 57 2.27 -1.57 -5.64
C VAL A 57 0.94 -2.30 -5.85
N ALA A 58 0.66 -3.34 -5.05
CA ALA A 58 -0.59 -4.08 -5.13
C ALA A 58 -1.80 -3.24 -4.69
N CYS A 59 -1.65 -2.37 -3.69
CA CYS A 59 -2.66 -1.39 -3.27
C CYS A 59 -2.96 -0.39 -4.40
N LEU A 60 -1.94 0.20 -5.03
CA LEU A 60 -2.13 1.12 -6.15
C LEU A 60 -2.79 0.42 -7.36
N PHE A 61 -2.34 -0.79 -7.69
CA PHE A 61 -2.89 -1.54 -8.80
C PHE A 61 -4.36 -1.90 -8.58
N SER A 62 -4.72 -2.31 -7.36
CA SER A 62 -6.11 -2.62 -7.00
C SER A 62 -7.00 -1.38 -6.94
N ALA A 63 -6.51 -0.25 -6.40
CA ALA A 63 -7.22 1.03 -6.44
C ALA A 63 -7.47 1.50 -7.88
N ASN A 64 -6.47 1.39 -8.76
CA ASN A 64 -6.61 1.72 -10.18
C ASN A 64 -7.62 0.78 -10.88
N LYS A 65 -7.62 -0.52 -10.55
CA LYS A 65 -8.61 -1.48 -11.06
C LYS A 65 -10.03 -1.16 -10.61
N LEU A 66 -10.19 -0.64 -9.40
CA LEU A 66 -11.47 -0.16 -8.86
C LEU A 66 -11.87 1.22 -9.41
N ARG A 67 -10.95 1.94 -10.08
CA ARG A 67 -11.10 3.36 -10.44
C ARG A 67 -11.45 4.24 -9.23
N ASP A 68 -10.93 3.87 -8.06
CA ASP A 68 -11.17 4.56 -6.80
C ASP A 68 -10.00 5.52 -6.53
N SER A 69 -10.16 6.78 -6.96
CA SER A 69 -9.12 7.80 -6.82
C SER A 69 -8.84 8.14 -5.36
N ALA A 70 -9.85 8.08 -4.48
CA ALA A 70 -9.69 8.35 -3.06
C ALA A 70 -8.78 7.30 -2.39
N ARG A 71 -8.97 6.01 -2.71
CA ARG A 71 -8.06 4.95 -2.24
C ARG A 71 -6.64 5.10 -2.80
N HIS A 72 -6.53 5.51 -4.06
CA HIS A 72 -5.24 5.71 -4.71
C HIS A 72 -4.46 6.85 -4.04
N GLU A 73 -5.11 8.01 -3.84
CA GLU A 73 -4.55 9.16 -3.14
C GLU A 73 -4.20 8.83 -1.69
N GLY A 74 -5.07 8.09 -0.97
CA GLY A 74 -4.80 7.68 0.40
C GLY A 74 -3.56 6.79 0.54
N VAL A 75 -3.32 5.90 -0.43
CA VAL A 75 -2.11 5.05 -0.44
C VAL A 75 -0.85 5.87 -0.71
N ILE A 76 -0.90 6.83 -1.64
CA ILE A 76 0.23 7.73 -1.94
C ILE A 76 0.52 8.64 -0.75
N GLY A 77 -0.50 9.32 -0.22
CA GLY A 77 -0.35 10.24 0.91
C GLY A 77 0.16 9.53 2.17
N GLY A 78 -0.22 8.26 2.39
CA GLY A 78 0.34 7.46 3.48
C GLY A 78 1.84 7.20 3.36
N LEU A 79 2.38 7.08 2.14
CA LEU A 79 3.81 6.92 1.90
C LEU A 79 4.56 8.26 2.02
N GLU A 80 3.97 9.36 1.54
CA GLU A 80 4.54 10.71 1.65
C GLU A 80 4.72 11.13 3.11
N LEU A 81 3.72 10.89 3.96
CA LEU A 81 3.81 11.13 5.41
C LEU A 81 4.98 10.39 6.08
N LEU A 82 5.28 9.17 5.62
CA LEU A 82 6.44 8.42 6.09
C LEU A 82 7.76 8.98 5.59
N GLY A 83 7.78 9.53 4.38
CA GLY A 83 8.96 10.18 3.81
C GLY A 83 9.29 11.51 4.52
N GLU A 84 8.29 12.26 4.96
CA GLU A 84 8.47 13.47 5.78
C GLU A 84 9.04 13.15 7.17
N ASP A 85 8.56 12.10 7.85
CA ASP A 85 9.11 11.64 9.14
C ASP A 85 10.53 11.08 9.03
N LEU A 86 10.99 10.70 7.83
CA LEU A 86 12.33 10.18 7.54
C LEU A 86 13.29 11.24 6.98
N SER A 87 12.88 12.50 6.83
CA SER A 87 13.78 13.57 6.41
C SER A 87 14.87 13.76 7.48
N PRO A 88 16.15 13.49 7.19
CA PRO A 88 17.25 13.67 8.13
C PRO A 88 17.57 15.16 8.24
N GLY A 89 16.65 15.94 8.81
CA GLY A 89 16.91 17.27 9.32
C GLY A 89 17.31 17.14 10.79
N ASP A 90 18.50 17.64 11.12
CA ASP A 90 19.09 17.76 12.46
C ASP A 90 20.00 16.60 12.93
N LEU A 91 20.96 16.22 12.07
CA LEU A 91 22.28 15.75 12.55
C LEU A 91 23.36 16.73 12.06
N ASP A 92 23.30 17.96 12.55
CA ASP A 92 24.44 18.87 12.57
C ASP A 92 24.62 19.33 14.03
N ASP A 93 25.66 18.81 14.68
CA ASP A 93 26.46 19.45 15.75
C ASP A 93 27.77 18.67 15.98
#